data_AF-A0A914VMQ2-F1
#
_entry.id   AF-A0A914VMQ2-F1
#
_cell.length_a   1.000
_cell.length_b   1.000
_cell.length_c   1.000
_cell.angle_alpha   90.00
_cell.angle_beta   90.00
_cell.angle_gamma   90.00
#
_symmetry.space_group_name_H-M   'P 1'
#
loop_
_entity.id
_entity.type
_entity.pdbx_description
1 polymer ?
#
loop_
_entity_poly.entity_id
_entity_poly.type
_entity_poly.pdbx_seq_one_letter_code
_entity_poly.pdbx_strand_id
1 'polypeptide(L)'
;MFGKLAILCLLCLTTVSCNNVPTVANDFAFAYFNAWIDESPPGVFLYAIVSNNNNATAHVTVTSPYPAFSTINVNVAPNSIFKIQITPQTIETDFPGDGPEGVIIVENKGIRLQSDQPVAVYAHAEIYEGTSADSFMVIPAIHLGNSYVAVTSGNDLNREAKLTNMITIVAYQDNTQINIGGKVATLNAFQTATLASKSSLSGTKITGSKPFAAISGNTCGQTYGDSCDYEAVMLLPVGGWGTQFVTIPFMYVTYNYYEVVANTDGTVVTSGGIQYPLNAGQFVQFPSPIGILTSNYPVQVVQLGQHTDDNNLGDPFFLQIPSTDKMSNTSVFFQPTGFIQHGNNPLVFLVRIVTNVNGAGKIALDGKVISALQFKRVASSTFYYYEVITTNNTHLVTATSPSVVYSVVSYTYGSYEACGFVCAFSLPVGNPGVPTNPPPTTTSLPTSPPTGKCPNGWAYFGTTNSCYQIFRQQVIWYVADEYCLSLNNGRHLTSIHSQAENDFIVNLARQVLTITDSQYTWIGLNDIANANQFKWSDRTPYDFQNWGVGEPIQQQGMENCGVLAVAKKCSSAPEIGKWKDVLCGTGNITSFVCKIPSA
;
A
#
# COMPACT_ATOMS: atom_id res chain seq x y z
N MET A 1 48.06 52.61 -23.61
CA MET A 1 46.60 52.86 -23.82
C MET A 1 45.97 51.57 -24.30
N PHE A 2 44.89 51.16 -23.63
CA PHE A 2 44.28 49.84 -23.68
C PHE A 2 43.78 49.42 -25.08
N GLY A 3 44.24 48.26 -25.55
CA GLY A 3 43.58 47.45 -26.57
C GLY A 3 42.92 46.25 -25.89
N LYS A 4 41.60 46.14 -26.01
CA LYS A 4 40.76 45.10 -25.39
C LYS A 4 41.06 43.73 -26.01
N LEU A 5 41.52 42.78 -25.19
CA LEU A 5 41.54 41.35 -25.49
C LEU A 5 40.21 40.75 -25.02
N ALA A 6 39.41 40.24 -25.95
CA ALA A 6 38.20 39.47 -25.64
C ALA A 6 38.63 38.07 -25.17
N ILE A 7 38.53 37.81 -23.88
CA ILE A 7 38.70 36.46 -23.32
C ILE A 7 37.31 35.82 -23.26
N LEU A 8 37.16 34.76 -24.06
CA LEU A 8 36.03 33.85 -24.07
C LEU A 8 35.92 33.20 -22.67
N CYS A 9 34.96 33.64 -21.85
CA CYS A 9 34.70 33.04 -20.56
C CYS A 9 33.84 31.78 -20.78
N LEU A 10 34.51 30.63 -20.93
CA LEU A 10 33.92 29.31 -20.78
C LEU A 10 33.57 29.13 -19.29
N LEU A 11 32.41 29.65 -18.87
CA LEU A 11 31.85 29.37 -17.56
C LEU A 11 31.21 27.98 -17.59
N CYS A 12 31.81 27.08 -16.82
CA CYS A 12 31.33 25.76 -16.43
C CYS A 12 29.80 25.70 -16.29
N LEU A 13 29.13 25.08 -17.26
CA LEU A 13 27.87 24.38 -17.04
C LEU A 13 28.19 23.09 -16.26
N THR A 14 28.46 23.20 -14.96
CA THR A 14 28.31 22.06 -14.06
C THR A 14 26.85 22.04 -13.64
N THR A 15 26.07 21.21 -14.31
CA THR A 15 24.81 20.69 -13.78
C THR A 15 25.09 20.14 -12.39
N VAL A 16 24.67 20.85 -11.35
CA VAL A 16 24.48 20.20 -10.04
C VAL A 16 23.35 19.22 -10.29
N SER A 17 23.68 17.95 -10.51
CA SER A 17 22.67 16.91 -10.46
C SER A 17 22.16 16.91 -9.03
N CYS A 18 20.95 17.43 -8.82
CA CYS A 18 20.19 17.14 -7.61
C CYS A 18 19.97 15.62 -7.62
N ASN A 19 20.88 14.86 -7.00
CA ASN A 19 20.75 13.42 -6.90
C ASN A 19 19.52 13.16 -6.02
N ASN A 20 18.42 12.71 -6.62
CA ASN A 20 17.27 12.27 -5.85
C ASN A 20 17.72 11.10 -4.96
N VAL A 21 17.54 11.23 -3.65
CA VAL A 21 17.87 10.19 -2.67
C VAL A 21 16.59 9.41 -2.34
N PRO A 22 16.66 8.06 -2.24
CA PRO A 22 15.53 7.23 -1.88
C PRO A 22 14.97 7.60 -0.51
N THR A 23 13.67 7.41 -0.32
CA THR A 23 12.97 7.68 0.95
C THR A 23 13.25 6.68 2.09
N VAL A 24 14.46 6.09 2.10
CA VAL A 24 14.98 5.21 3.16
C VAL A 24 16.06 5.98 3.93
N ALA A 25 15.92 6.10 5.25
CA ALA A 25 16.79 6.97 6.07
C ALA A 25 16.81 6.57 7.55
N ASN A 26 17.49 7.38 8.36
CA ASN A 26 17.77 7.13 9.77
C ASN A 26 16.97 8.02 10.74
N ASP A 27 16.31 9.07 10.25
CA ASP A 27 15.62 10.05 11.12
C ASP A 27 14.36 10.55 10.43
N PHE A 28 13.26 10.59 11.18
CA PHE A 28 11.92 10.87 10.70
C PHE A 28 11.17 11.72 11.72
N ALA A 29 10.35 12.64 11.23
CA ALA A 29 9.45 13.45 12.05
C ALA A 29 8.05 13.47 11.41
N PHE A 30 7.03 13.09 12.18
CA PHE A 30 5.65 13.02 11.71
C PHE A 30 4.65 13.09 12.86
N ALA A 31 3.37 13.13 12.53
CA ALA A 31 2.26 13.11 13.47
C ALA A 31 1.06 12.43 12.79
N TYR A 32 0.05 12.11 13.58
CA TYR A 32 -1.27 11.67 13.10
C TYR A 32 -2.27 12.82 13.21
N PHE A 33 -3.40 12.75 12.51
CA PHE A 33 -4.50 13.65 12.82
C PHE A 33 -5.19 13.24 14.11
N ASN A 34 -5.93 14.20 14.64
CA ASN A 34 -6.78 13.99 15.80
C ASN A 34 -7.99 13.16 15.38
N ALA A 35 -8.07 11.90 15.79
CA ALA A 35 -9.28 11.10 15.59
C ALA A 35 -10.40 11.59 16.54
N TRP A 36 -11.65 11.59 16.09
CA TRP A 36 -12.82 11.90 16.91
C TRP A 36 -13.10 10.70 17.86
N ILE A 37 -13.28 10.95 19.16
CA ILE A 37 -13.25 9.91 20.24
C ILE A 37 -14.54 9.90 21.09
N ASP A 38 -15.59 10.61 20.69
CA ASP A 38 -16.77 10.76 21.55
C ASP A 38 -17.77 9.59 21.50
N GLU A 39 -17.45 8.48 20.83
CA GLU A 39 -18.22 7.24 20.98
C GLU A 39 -17.39 6.18 21.70
N SER A 40 -17.75 5.93 22.96
CA SER A 40 -17.18 4.83 23.74
C SER A 40 -17.71 3.49 23.21
N PRO A 41 -16.84 2.48 23.02
CA PRO A 41 -15.43 2.47 23.37
C PRO A 41 -14.49 2.97 22.23
N PRO A 42 -13.39 3.67 22.54
CA PRO A 42 -12.51 4.26 21.53
C PRO A 42 -11.55 3.21 20.93
N GLY A 43 -11.79 2.85 19.67
CA GLY A 43 -10.98 1.90 18.89
C GLY A 43 -9.99 2.58 17.94
N VAL A 44 -9.19 3.55 18.40
CA VAL A 44 -8.13 4.16 17.58
C VAL A 44 -6.84 3.36 17.73
N PHE A 45 -6.17 3.04 16.63
CA PHE A 45 -4.87 2.36 16.63
C PHE A 45 -3.91 3.06 15.69
N LEU A 46 -2.81 3.57 16.25
CA LEU A 46 -1.79 4.29 15.49
C LEU A 46 -0.53 3.42 15.42
N TYR A 47 0.04 3.26 14.23
CA TYR A 47 1.19 2.40 14.00
C TYR A 47 2.26 3.08 13.16
N ALA A 48 3.49 3.11 13.69
CA ALA A 48 4.68 3.33 12.87
C ALA A 48 5.18 1.98 12.36
N ILE A 49 5.08 1.76 11.06
CA ILE A 49 5.51 0.53 10.40
C ILE A 49 6.91 0.74 9.87
N VAL A 50 7.87 0.01 10.44
CA VAL A 50 9.28 0.12 10.08
C VAL A 50 9.66 -1.04 9.18
N SER A 51 10.16 -0.72 8.00
CA SER A 51 10.68 -1.66 7.02
C SER A 51 12.21 -1.62 7.01
N ASN A 52 12.82 -2.75 7.41
CA ASN A 52 14.27 -2.93 7.43
C ASN A 52 14.69 -3.92 6.34
N ASN A 53 15.20 -3.40 5.23
CA ASN A 53 15.75 -4.20 4.12
C ASN A 53 17.28 -4.34 4.21
N ASN A 54 17.87 -4.07 5.37
CA ASN A 54 19.31 -4.22 5.58
C ASN A 54 19.62 -5.65 6.03
N ASN A 55 20.90 -6.02 5.89
CA ASN A 55 21.44 -7.28 6.43
C ASN A 55 21.77 -7.20 7.94
N ALA A 56 21.53 -6.05 8.57
CA ALA A 56 21.76 -5.81 9.98
C ALA A 56 20.46 -5.46 10.69
N THR A 57 20.38 -5.80 11.98
CA THR A 57 19.29 -5.36 12.85
C THR A 57 19.31 -3.84 12.95
N ALA A 58 18.15 -3.22 12.79
CA ALA A 58 17.96 -1.79 13.02
C ALA A 58 17.51 -1.56 14.46
N HIS A 59 18.26 -0.78 15.21
CA HIS A 59 17.90 -0.29 16.53
C HIS A 59 17.10 1.00 16.36
N VAL A 60 15.80 0.93 16.67
CA VAL A 60 14.86 2.03 16.45
C VAL A 60 14.43 2.61 17.79
N THR A 61 14.51 3.93 17.90
CA THR A 61 14.06 4.70 19.05
C THR A 61 12.96 5.67 18.61
N VAL A 62 11.79 5.58 19.24
CA VAL A 62 10.67 6.50 19.05
C VAL A 62 10.53 7.40 20.27
N THR A 63 10.48 8.70 20.04
CA THR A 63 10.35 9.73 21.08
C THR A 63 9.28 10.75 20.70
N SER A 64 8.73 11.43 21.70
CA SER A 64 7.79 12.55 21.53
C SER A 64 7.98 13.51 22.70
N PRO A 65 7.80 14.83 22.52
CA PRO A 65 7.81 15.79 23.61
C PRO A 65 6.52 15.73 24.45
N TYR A 66 5.56 14.87 24.11
CA TYR A 66 4.33 14.73 24.86
C TYR A 66 4.63 14.23 26.28
N PRO A 67 4.17 14.90 27.35
CA PRO A 67 4.59 14.59 28.72
C PRO A 67 4.34 13.15 29.17
N ALA A 68 3.28 12.49 28.68
CA ALA A 68 2.97 11.09 29.03
C ALA A 68 3.54 10.06 28.04
N PHE A 69 4.32 10.49 27.04
CA PHE A 69 4.89 9.56 26.07
C PHE A 69 6.14 8.88 26.63
N SER A 70 6.08 7.56 26.72
CA SER A 70 7.25 6.75 27.08
C SER A 70 8.08 6.45 25.84
N THR A 71 9.40 6.66 25.92
CA THR A 71 10.31 6.31 24.82
C THR A 71 10.19 4.83 24.48
N ILE A 72 9.97 4.53 23.21
CA ILE A 72 9.86 3.16 22.70
C ILE A 72 11.18 2.79 22.03
N ASN A 73 11.80 1.70 22.47
CA ASN A 73 12.99 1.14 21.82
C ASN A 73 12.65 -0.25 21.29
N VAL A 74 12.85 -0.46 19.99
CA VAL A 74 12.60 -1.76 19.33
C VAL A 74 13.78 -2.15 18.45
N ASN A 75 13.97 -3.46 18.32
CA ASN A 75 14.93 -4.04 17.39
C ASN A 75 14.15 -4.59 16.19
N VAL A 76 14.41 -4.04 15.00
CA VAL A 76 13.81 -4.52 13.75
C VAL A 76 14.81 -5.43 13.07
N ALA A 77 14.49 -6.73 12.98
CA ALA A 77 15.40 -7.73 12.43
C ALA A 77 15.77 -7.43 10.96
N PRO A 78 16.91 -7.94 10.46
CA PRO A 78 17.26 -7.85 9.04
C PRO A 78 16.14 -8.39 8.16
N ASN A 79 15.90 -7.76 7.01
CA ASN A 79 14.87 -8.17 6.05
C ASN A 79 13.51 -8.45 6.70
N SER A 80 13.07 -7.57 7.60
CA SER A 80 11.81 -7.72 8.32
C SER A 80 11.06 -6.39 8.43
N ILE A 81 9.76 -6.51 8.71
CA ILE A 81 8.89 -5.38 9.00
C ILE A 81 8.41 -5.52 10.43
N PHE A 82 8.39 -4.41 11.15
CA PHE A 82 7.93 -4.35 12.52
C PHE A 82 6.90 -3.23 12.69
N LYS A 83 5.75 -3.54 13.27
CA LYS A 83 4.70 -2.56 13.57
C LYS A 83 4.88 -2.07 15.01
N ILE A 84 5.21 -0.80 15.17
CA ILE A 84 5.31 -0.15 16.47
C ILE A 84 3.97 0.51 16.77
N GLN A 85 3.23 -0.04 17.73
CA GLN A 85 2.00 0.60 18.20
C GLN A 85 2.36 1.88 18.98
N ILE A 86 1.78 2.98 18.53
CA ILE A 86 1.83 4.28 19.18
C ILE A 86 0.53 4.39 19.98
N THR A 87 0.59 4.09 21.28
CA THR A 87 -0.62 4.00 22.12
C THR A 87 -1.40 5.32 22.12
N PRO A 88 -2.69 5.35 21.74
CA PRO A 88 -3.47 6.58 21.64
C PRO A 88 -3.52 7.35 22.96
N GLN A 89 -3.71 6.67 24.08
CA GLN A 89 -3.76 7.30 25.42
C GLN A 89 -2.55 8.18 25.76
N THR A 90 -1.42 8.02 25.05
CA THR A 90 -0.19 8.80 25.26
C THR A 90 0.08 9.87 24.21
N ILE A 91 -0.77 10.09 23.19
CA ILE A 91 -0.62 11.19 22.19
C ILE A 91 -1.96 11.87 21.86
N GLU A 92 -3.07 11.35 22.36
CA GLU A 92 -4.42 11.81 22.08
C GLU A 92 -4.85 13.05 22.91
N THR A 93 -5.87 13.74 22.38
CA THR A 93 -6.74 14.81 22.94
C THR A 93 -6.41 16.29 22.66
N ASP A 94 -7.33 16.97 21.94
CA ASP A 94 -8.00 18.26 22.27
C ASP A 94 -8.74 18.92 21.08
N PHE A 95 -8.78 18.28 19.91
CA PHE A 95 -9.68 18.71 18.82
C PHE A 95 -10.84 17.73 18.60
N PRO A 96 -11.90 17.76 19.43
CA PRO A 96 -13.20 17.24 19.06
C PRO A 96 -14.07 18.39 18.51
N GLY A 97 -14.50 18.31 17.26
CA GLY A 97 -15.67 19.09 16.79
C GLY A 97 -15.53 20.63 16.77
N ASP A 98 -16.33 21.33 17.58
CA ASP A 98 -16.66 22.77 17.54
C ASP A 98 -15.56 23.73 18.05
N GLY A 99 -14.28 23.35 17.96
CA GLY A 99 -13.16 24.22 18.31
C GLY A 99 -13.16 25.54 17.50
N PRO A 100 -12.34 26.54 17.87
CA PRO A 100 -12.31 27.79 17.12
C PRO A 100 -11.75 27.56 15.71
N GLU A 101 -12.63 27.68 14.72
CA GLU A 101 -12.28 27.54 13.31
C GLU A 101 -11.15 28.51 12.93
N GLY A 102 -10.18 28.00 12.16
CA GLY A 102 -9.12 28.84 11.67
C GLY A 102 -8.13 29.29 12.75
N VAL A 103 -8.05 28.64 13.91
CA VAL A 103 -6.99 28.93 14.90
C VAL A 103 -5.90 27.86 14.82
N ILE A 104 -4.64 28.29 14.95
CA ILE A 104 -3.51 27.36 15.09
C ILE A 104 -3.44 26.90 16.54
N ILE A 105 -3.48 25.59 16.75
CA ILE A 105 -3.22 24.97 18.05
C ILE A 105 -1.82 24.37 18.03
N VAL A 106 -1.01 24.72 19.04
CA VAL A 106 0.35 24.21 19.22
C VAL A 106 0.35 23.18 20.32
N GLU A 107 0.87 21.99 20.03
CA GLU A 107 0.86 20.86 20.95
C GLU A 107 2.21 20.14 20.95
N ASN A 108 2.44 19.30 21.95
CA ASN A 108 3.67 18.51 22.07
C ASN A 108 3.50 17.10 21.48
N LYS A 109 2.84 16.97 20.31
CA LYS A 109 2.41 15.67 19.77
C LYS A 109 3.28 15.10 18.66
N GLY A 110 4.37 15.79 18.29
CA GLY A 110 5.24 15.33 17.21
C GLY A 110 5.98 14.06 17.59
N ILE A 111 6.07 13.14 16.65
CA ILE A 111 6.77 11.86 16.80
C ILE A 111 8.09 11.95 16.06
N ARG A 112 9.18 11.63 16.75
CA ARG A 112 10.48 11.39 16.14
C ARG A 112 10.78 9.91 16.17
N LEU A 113 11.10 9.34 15.01
CA LEU A 113 11.61 7.97 14.88
C LEU A 113 13.06 8.03 14.39
N GLN A 114 13.97 7.49 15.17
CA GLN A 114 15.39 7.39 14.83
C GLN A 114 15.78 5.93 14.66
N SER A 115 16.68 5.66 13.73
CA SER A 115 17.28 4.35 13.52
C SER A 115 18.77 4.46 13.23
N ASP A 116 19.55 3.51 13.73
CA ASP A 116 20.98 3.39 13.41
C ASP A 116 21.23 2.77 12.02
N GLN A 117 20.23 2.13 11.42
CA GLN A 117 20.24 1.63 10.05
C GLN A 117 19.23 2.41 9.19
N PRO A 118 19.46 2.54 7.87
CA PRO A 118 18.51 3.20 6.98
C PRO A 118 17.26 2.33 6.80
N VAL A 119 16.10 2.82 7.23
CA VAL A 119 14.80 2.12 7.18
C VAL A 119 13.79 2.93 6.35
N ALA A 120 12.71 2.29 5.90
CA ALA A 120 11.52 3.02 5.44
C ALA A 120 10.46 3.02 6.56
N VAL A 121 9.70 4.10 6.67
CA VAL A 121 8.68 4.27 7.71
C VAL A 121 7.35 4.64 7.06
N TYR A 122 6.29 3.96 7.48
CA TYR A 122 4.92 4.26 7.10
C TYR A 122 4.11 4.53 8.35
N ALA A 123 3.31 5.59 8.34
CA ALA A 123 2.35 5.88 9.38
C ALA A 123 1.02 5.27 8.95
N HIS A 124 0.38 4.53 9.85
CA HIS A 124 -0.93 3.95 9.63
C HIS A 124 -1.82 4.31 10.82
N ALA A 125 -2.98 4.90 10.53
CA ALA A 125 -4.01 5.18 11.52
C ALA A 125 -5.24 4.37 11.18
N GLU A 126 -5.79 3.70 12.19
CA GLU A 126 -7.03 2.93 12.13
C GLU A 126 -7.97 3.51 13.19
N ILE A 127 -9.23 3.74 12.83
CA ILE A 127 -10.24 4.37 13.67
C ILE A 127 -11.47 3.45 13.75
N TYR A 128 -12.16 3.48 14.90
CA TYR A 128 -13.43 2.78 15.13
C TYR A 128 -13.38 1.27 14.89
N GLU A 129 -12.44 0.55 15.54
CA GLU A 129 -12.33 -0.91 15.41
C GLU A 129 -12.11 -1.42 13.96
N GLY A 130 -11.60 -0.56 13.07
CA GLY A 130 -11.26 -0.93 11.68
C GLY A 130 -12.34 -0.59 10.66
N THR A 131 -13.17 0.43 10.92
CA THR A 131 -14.13 0.96 9.94
C THR A 131 -13.62 2.18 9.17
N SER A 132 -12.42 2.70 9.47
CA SER A 132 -11.80 3.74 8.66
C SER A 132 -10.31 3.86 8.97
N ALA A 133 -9.47 3.90 7.95
CA ALA A 133 -8.03 3.89 8.09
C ALA A 133 -7.36 4.51 6.88
N ASP A 134 -6.23 5.16 7.14
CA ASP A 134 -5.34 5.57 6.06
C ASP A 134 -3.88 5.35 6.45
N SER A 135 -3.06 5.24 5.41
CA SER A 135 -1.62 5.02 5.49
C SER A 135 -0.90 6.04 4.63
N PHE A 136 0.19 6.60 5.15
CA PHE A 136 1.08 7.40 4.33
C PHE A 136 2.55 7.05 4.57
N MET A 137 3.36 7.26 3.53
CA MET A 137 4.81 7.20 3.66
C MET A 137 5.30 8.36 4.53
N VAL A 138 6.12 8.06 5.54
CA VAL A 138 6.79 9.07 6.32
C VAL A 138 8.05 9.51 5.59
N ILE A 139 8.06 10.76 5.12
CA ILE A 139 9.19 11.39 4.44
C ILE A 139 10.33 11.58 5.45
N PRO A 140 11.55 11.08 5.15
CA PRO A 140 12.72 11.30 5.99
C PRO A 140 13.01 12.77 6.31
N ALA A 141 13.60 13.02 7.49
CA ALA A 141 13.98 14.36 7.95
C ALA A 141 14.90 15.10 6.96
N ILE A 142 15.79 14.37 6.26
CA ILE A 142 16.71 14.90 5.23
C ILE A 142 15.99 15.44 3.98
N HIS A 143 14.75 15.01 3.74
CA HIS A 143 13.92 15.45 2.62
C HIS A 143 12.91 16.52 3.00
N LEU A 144 12.84 16.90 4.27
CA LEU A 144 11.92 17.96 4.69
C LEU A 144 12.33 19.30 4.10
N GLY A 145 11.33 20.05 3.67
CA GLY A 145 11.47 21.40 3.16
C GLY A 145 10.79 22.39 4.09
N ASN A 146 10.66 23.62 3.61
CA ASN A 146 10.14 24.76 4.33
C ASN A 146 8.96 25.43 3.61
N SER A 147 8.44 24.80 2.55
CA SER A 147 7.27 25.27 1.81
C SER A 147 6.47 24.07 1.29
N TYR A 148 5.16 24.08 1.54
CA TYR A 148 4.20 23.05 1.18
C TYR A 148 2.87 23.70 0.75
N VAL A 149 2.01 22.92 0.10
CA VAL A 149 0.63 23.32 -0.23
C VAL A 149 -0.31 22.18 0.17
N ALA A 150 -1.35 22.48 0.93
CA ALA A 150 -2.24 21.47 1.51
C ALA A 150 -3.17 20.81 0.49
N VAL A 151 -3.58 19.58 0.79
CA VAL A 151 -4.60 18.75 0.11
C VAL A 151 -5.52 18.19 1.19
N THR A 152 -6.83 18.46 1.10
CA THR A 152 -7.82 17.97 2.06
C THR A 152 -9.16 17.57 1.45
N SER A 153 -9.40 17.53 0.13
CA SER A 153 -10.58 17.02 -0.62
C SER A 153 -12.04 17.09 -0.06
N GLY A 154 -12.29 17.68 1.11
CA GLY A 154 -13.58 17.72 1.78
C GLY A 154 -14.42 18.81 1.17
N ASN A 155 -15.55 18.43 0.59
CA ASN A 155 -16.55 19.38 0.12
C ASN A 155 -17.05 20.24 1.31
N ASP A 156 -17.45 21.49 1.03
CA ASP A 156 -18.20 22.35 1.97
C ASP A 156 -19.60 21.75 2.23
N LEU A 157 -19.70 20.61 2.91
CA LEU A 157 -20.96 19.88 3.07
C LEU A 157 -21.68 20.31 4.35
N ASN A 158 -22.82 20.95 4.13
CA ASN A 158 -23.79 21.45 5.10
C ASN A 158 -24.42 20.41 6.06
N ARG A 159 -23.83 19.22 6.28
CA ARG A 159 -24.42 18.18 7.15
C ARG A 159 -23.72 18.00 8.49
N GLU A 160 -22.43 18.23 8.59
CA GLU A 160 -21.74 18.26 9.88
C GLU A 160 -21.12 19.64 10.09
N ALA A 161 -21.57 20.38 11.10
CA ALA A 161 -20.98 21.66 11.48
C ALA A 161 -19.58 21.52 12.11
N LYS A 162 -18.81 20.47 11.78
CA LYS A 162 -17.57 20.07 12.44
C LYS A 162 -16.33 20.47 11.63
N LEU A 163 -15.21 20.68 12.32
CA LEU A 163 -13.92 20.96 11.70
C LEU A 163 -13.27 19.64 11.28
N THR A 164 -13.31 19.33 9.98
CA THR A 164 -12.86 18.03 9.45
C THR A 164 -11.61 18.13 8.60
N ASN A 165 -11.39 19.26 7.91
CA ASN A 165 -10.20 19.48 7.10
C ASN A 165 -9.05 19.94 7.98
N MET A 166 -7.90 19.29 7.90
CA MET A 166 -6.77 19.52 8.79
C MET A 166 -5.45 19.72 8.05
N ILE A 167 -4.63 20.62 8.59
CA ILE A 167 -3.20 20.75 8.31
C ILE A 167 -2.47 20.60 9.63
N THR A 168 -1.58 19.63 9.73
CA THR A 168 -0.70 19.43 10.89
C THR A 168 0.75 19.54 10.46
N ILE A 169 1.49 20.42 11.12
CA ILE A 169 2.93 20.61 10.92
C ILE A 169 3.68 20.01 12.09
N VAL A 170 4.85 19.42 11.86
CA VAL A 170 5.79 19.00 12.90
C VAL A 170 7.11 19.74 12.72
N ALA A 171 7.47 20.60 13.67
CA ALA A 171 8.76 21.28 13.63
C ALA A 171 9.89 20.28 13.90
N TYR A 172 10.96 20.33 13.11
CA TYR A 172 12.12 19.47 13.34
C TYR A 172 13.16 20.11 14.27
N GLN A 173 13.13 21.44 14.41
CA GLN A 173 14.12 22.21 15.17
C GLN A 173 13.43 23.25 16.06
N ASP A 174 14.13 23.68 17.11
CA ASP A 174 13.64 24.73 18.00
C ASP A 174 13.46 26.06 17.29
N ASN A 175 12.54 26.89 17.79
CA ASN A 175 12.27 28.23 17.26
C ASN A 175 11.97 28.23 15.74
N THR A 176 11.26 27.21 15.26
CA THR A 176 10.76 27.14 13.89
C THR A 176 9.53 28.03 13.77
N GLN A 177 9.64 29.12 13.02
CA GLN A 177 8.51 29.99 12.73
C GLN A 177 7.77 29.41 11.53
N ILE A 178 6.45 29.30 11.63
CA ILE A 178 5.59 28.79 10.56
C ILE A 178 4.52 29.80 10.16
N ASN A 179 3.99 29.66 8.96
CA ASN A 179 2.82 30.38 8.45
C ASN A 179 1.92 29.39 7.70
N ILE A 180 0.69 29.23 8.17
CA ILE A 180 -0.38 28.41 7.57
C ILE A 180 -1.48 29.34 7.08
N GLY A 181 -1.54 29.60 5.76
CA GLY A 181 -2.60 30.43 5.18
C GLY A 181 -2.73 31.82 5.81
N GLY A 182 -1.61 32.46 6.15
CA GLY A 182 -1.54 33.78 6.79
C GLY A 182 -1.45 33.75 8.32
N LYS A 183 -1.61 32.58 8.95
CA LYS A 183 -1.61 32.43 10.41
C LYS A 183 -0.25 31.95 10.87
N VAL A 184 0.34 32.61 11.86
CA VAL A 184 1.73 32.38 12.28
C VAL A 184 1.82 31.75 13.66
N ALA A 185 2.81 30.89 13.86
CA ALA A 185 3.18 30.34 15.16
C ALA A 185 4.69 30.08 15.22
N THR A 186 5.22 29.97 16.44
CA THR A 186 6.62 29.54 16.69
C THR A 186 6.59 28.23 17.43
N LEU A 187 7.34 27.26 16.93
CA LEU A 187 7.37 25.89 17.42
C LEU A 187 8.78 25.52 17.89
N ASN A 188 8.87 24.83 19.01
CA ASN A 188 10.07 24.11 19.41
C ASN A 188 10.16 22.75 18.70
N ALA A 189 11.31 22.10 18.78
CA ALA A 189 11.54 20.83 18.12
C ALA A 189 10.48 19.79 18.54
N PHE A 190 9.91 19.11 17.54
CA PHE A 190 8.86 18.10 17.65
C PHE A 190 7.53 18.59 18.24
N GLN A 191 7.34 19.91 18.36
CA GLN A 191 5.99 20.45 18.56
C GLN A 191 5.20 20.40 17.25
N THR A 192 3.90 20.22 17.40
CA THR A 192 2.95 20.28 16.30
C THR A 192 2.26 21.63 16.25
N ALA A 193 1.86 22.04 15.05
CA ALA A 193 0.90 23.12 14.84
C ALA A 193 -0.21 22.64 13.91
N THR A 194 -1.44 22.72 14.40
CA THR A 194 -2.61 22.19 13.71
C THR A 194 -3.58 23.31 13.39
N LEU A 195 -4.00 23.39 12.13
CA LEU A 195 -5.09 24.24 11.66
C LEU A 195 -6.23 23.36 11.18
N ALA A 196 -7.44 23.60 11.68
CA ALA A 196 -8.64 22.89 11.25
C ALA A 196 -9.70 23.85 10.68
N SER A 197 -10.48 23.39 9.70
CA SER A 197 -11.58 24.14 9.07
C SER A 197 -12.72 23.23 8.65
N LYS A 198 -13.94 23.80 8.58
CA LYS A 198 -15.12 23.13 8.00
C LYS A 198 -15.02 23.13 6.48
N SER A 199 -14.40 24.17 5.93
CA SER A 199 -14.09 24.29 4.51
C SER A 199 -12.81 23.59 4.14
N SER A 200 -12.72 23.22 2.87
CA SER A 200 -11.49 22.67 2.28
C SER A 200 -10.31 23.61 2.56
N LEU A 201 -9.21 23.03 3.02
CA LEU A 201 -7.93 23.71 3.18
C LEU A 201 -7.01 23.46 1.98
N SER A 202 -7.47 22.73 0.95
CA SER A 202 -6.72 22.50 -0.29
C SER A 202 -6.22 23.81 -0.90
N GLY A 203 -4.97 23.80 -1.38
CA GLY A 203 -4.32 25.01 -1.91
C GLY A 203 -3.76 25.96 -0.85
N THR A 204 -4.03 25.74 0.44
CA THR A 204 -3.45 26.56 1.51
C THR A 204 -1.93 26.45 1.50
N LYS A 205 -1.27 27.60 1.33
CA LYS A 205 0.20 27.70 1.38
C LYS A 205 0.70 27.59 2.81
N ILE A 206 1.69 26.74 3.01
CA ILE A 206 2.35 26.50 4.29
C ILE A 206 3.83 26.82 4.13
N THR A 207 4.37 27.69 4.97
CA THR A 207 5.79 28.08 4.92
C THR A 207 6.41 28.11 6.30
N GLY A 208 7.74 28.05 6.37
CA GLY A 208 8.45 28.15 7.64
C GLY A 208 9.90 28.62 7.49
N SER A 209 10.48 29.07 8.59
CA SER A 209 11.86 29.56 8.64
C SER A 209 12.90 28.44 8.61
N LYS A 210 12.49 27.21 8.93
CA LYS A 210 13.33 25.99 8.98
C LYS A 210 12.57 24.80 8.39
N PRO A 211 13.24 23.68 8.06
CA PRO A 211 12.55 22.48 7.60
C PRO A 211 11.56 21.91 8.63
N PHE A 212 10.40 21.46 8.16
CA PHE A 212 9.34 20.84 8.98
C PHE A 212 8.61 19.77 8.17
N ALA A 213 7.95 18.84 8.85
CA ALA A 213 7.02 17.90 8.23
C ALA A 213 5.62 18.52 8.14
N ALA A 214 4.87 18.20 7.09
CA ALA A 214 3.49 18.65 6.93
C ALA A 214 2.61 17.47 6.51
N ILE A 215 1.48 17.32 7.18
CA ILE A 215 0.44 16.33 6.89
C ILE A 215 -0.86 17.12 6.65
N SER A 216 -1.61 16.77 5.62
CA SER A 216 -2.95 17.33 5.38
C SER A 216 -3.96 16.24 4.97
N GLY A 217 -5.22 16.51 5.25
CA GLY A 217 -6.31 15.58 4.98
C GLY A 217 -7.51 15.86 5.87
N ASN A 218 -8.23 14.80 6.23
CA ASN A 218 -9.55 14.87 6.83
C ASN A 218 -9.66 13.86 7.95
N THR A 219 -10.21 14.29 9.08
CA THR A 219 -10.58 13.39 10.16
C THR A 219 -11.99 12.81 9.98
N CYS A 220 -12.72 13.35 9.02
CA CYS A 220 -14.07 13.01 8.64
C CYS A 220 -14.36 13.57 7.24
N GLY A 221 -13.71 12.99 6.24
CA GLY A 221 -13.95 13.26 4.84
C GLY A 221 -15.24 12.60 4.40
N GLN A 222 -16.03 13.31 3.60
CA GLN A 222 -17.22 12.77 2.92
C GLN A 222 -17.04 12.87 1.41
N THR A 223 -15.80 12.66 0.95
CA THR A 223 -15.37 12.96 -0.42
C THR A 223 -16.30 12.29 -1.44
N TYR A 224 -16.82 11.09 -1.13
CA TYR A 224 -17.81 10.36 -1.94
C TYR A 224 -18.67 9.40 -1.07
N GLY A 225 -19.57 9.91 -0.24
CA GLY A 225 -20.48 9.09 0.57
C GLY A 225 -21.18 9.84 1.70
N ASP A 226 -22.03 9.13 2.45
CA ASP A 226 -22.66 9.65 3.68
C ASP A 226 -21.84 9.29 4.96
N SER A 227 -20.78 8.48 4.81
CA SER A 227 -19.89 8.06 5.89
C SER A 227 -18.77 9.08 6.15
N CYS A 228 -18.15 8.97 7.30
CA CYS A 228 -17.15 9.89 7.84
C CYS A 228 -15.80 9.17 7.85
N ASP A 229 -14.94 9.51 6.90
CA ASP A 229 -13.76 8.70 6.61
C ASP A 229 -12.47 9.45 6.97
N TYR A 230 -11.46 8.73 7.47
CA TYR A 230 -10.16 9.28 7.79
C TYR A 230 -9.27 9.24 6.55
N GLU A 231 -8.83 10.41 6.09
CA GLU A 231 -7.98 10.55 4.90
C GLU A 231 -6.73 11.34 5.31
N ALA A 232 -5.54 10.82 5.04
CA ALA A 232 -4.31 11.51 5.45
C ALA A 232 -3.15 11.29 4.49
N VAL A 233 -2.47 12.38 4.13
CA VAL A 233 -1.24 12.33 3.34
C VAL A 233 -0.16 13.21 3.94
N MET A 234 1.07 12.70 3.99
CA MET A 234 2.24 13.54 4.23
C MET A 234 2.61 14.29 2.94
N LEU A 235 2.62 15.61 3.00
CA LEU A 235 2.83 16.47 1.85
C LEU A 235 4.28 16.44 1.37
N LEU A 236 4.48 16.49 0.06
CA LEU A 236 5.81 16.75 -0.49
C LEU A 236 6.16 18.24 -0.34
N PRO A 237 7.39 18.59 0.05
CA PRO A 237 7.84 19.97 -0.07
C PRO A 237 7.79 20.39 -1.54
N VAL A 238 7.56 21.68 -1.81
CA VAL A 238 7.46 22.22 -3.18
C VAL A 238 8.67 21.83 -4.05
N GLY A 239 9.87 21.74 -3.46
CA GLY A 239 11.07 21.29 -4.19
C GLY A 239 11.03 19.83 -4.66
N GLY A 240 10.19 18.99 -4.06
CA GLY A 240 9.97 17.59 -4.41
C GLY A 240 8.91 17.35 -5.48
N TRP A 241 8.25 18.40 -5.97
CA TRP A 241 7.19 18.32 -6.98
C TRP A 241 7.74 18.03 -8.38
N GLY A 242 6.86 17.68 -9.33
CA GLY A 242 7.22 17.42 -10.72
C GLY A 242 6.09 17.70 -11.70
N THR A 243 6.30 17.35 -12.98
CA THR A 243 5.45 17.84 -14.10
C THR A 243 4.81 16.74 -14.93
N GLN A 244 5.09 15.47 -14.65
CA GLN A 244 4.52 14.35 -15.40
C GLN A 244 4.19 13.22 -14.43
N PHE A 245 2.96 12.71 -14.51
CA PHE A 245 2.41 11.73 -13.59
C PHE A 245 1.66 10.66 -14.37
N VAL A 246 1.75 9.42 -13.90
CA VAL A 246 0.99 8.30 -14.46
C VAL A 246 -0.31 8.19 -13.68
N THR A 247 -1.45 8.34 -14.37
CA THR A 247 -2.78 8.16 -13.78
C THR A 247 -3.27 6.76 -14.12
N ILE A 248 -3.56 5.95 -13.11
CA ILE A 248 -4.13 4.61 -13.27
C ILE A 248 -5.25 4.49 -12.24
N PRO A 249 -6.50 4.27 -12.67
CA PRO A 249 -7.60 4.01 -11.75
C PRO A 249 -7.32 2.78 -10.90
N PHE A 250 -7.76 2.76 -9.64
CA PHE A 250 -7.69 1.61 -8.77
C PHE A 250 -8.42 0.42 -9.39
N MET A 251 -8.05 -0.79 -8.95
CA MET A 251 -8.74 -1.99 -9.43
C MET A 251 -10.25 -1.86 -9.16
N TYR A 252 -11.07 -2.32 -10.11
CA TYR A 252 -12.54 -2.25 -10.10
C TYR A 252 -13.21 -0.92 -10.47
N VAL A 253 -12.45 0.17 -10.67
CA VAL A 253 -12.99 1.44 -11.18
C VAL A 253 -12.47 1.79 -12.56
N THR A 254 -13.29 2.52 -13.33
CA THR A 254 -12.92 2.96 -14.70
C THR A 254 -12.22 4.32 -14.71
N TYR A 255 -12.35 5.08 -13.63
CA TYR A 255 -11.67 6.35 -13.38
C TYR A 255 -11.47 6.53 -11.86
N ASN A 256 -10.54 7.39 -11.47
CA ASN A 256 -10.50 7.97 -10.12
C ASN A 256 -10.40 9.48 -10.21
N TYR A 257 -10.73 10.15 -9.11
CA TYR A 257 -10.44 11.56 -8.97
C TYR A 257 -8.99 11.77 -8.56
N TYR A 258 -8.43 12.84 -9.12
CA TYR A 258 -7.10 13.33 -8.80
C TYR A 258 -7.25 14.77 -8.36
N GLU A 259 -6.67 15.11 -7.21
CA GLU A 259 -6.51 16.48 -6.77
C GLU A 259 -5.09 16.95 -7.10
N VAL A 260 -5.01 18.11 -7.75
CA VAL A 260 -3.75 18.72 -8.17
C VAL A 260 -3.66 20.12 -7.60
N VAL A 261 -2.58 20.39 -6.86
CA VAL A 261 -2.31 21.70 -6.26
C VAL A 261 -1.16 22.40 -6.97
N ALA A 262 -1.29 23.71 -7.19
CA ALA A 262 -0.28 24.55 -7.84
C ALA A 262 0.38 25.52 -6.87
N ASN A 263 1.67 25.81 -7.10
CA ASN A 263 2.43 26.81 -6.33
C ASN A 263 3.04 27.90 -7.24
N THR A 264 2.78 27.85 -8.54
CA THR A 264 3.29 28.81 -9.53
C THR A 264 2.12 29.39 -10.32
N ASP A 265 2.10 30.70 -10.51
CA ASP A 265 1.09 31.37 -11.33
C ASP A 265 1.17 30.94 -12.80
N GLY A 266 0.02 30.83 -13.47
CA GLY A 266 -0.03 30.34 -14.85
C GLY A 266 0.34 28.86 -15.02
N THR A 267 0.18 28.05 -13.96
CA THR A 267 0.24 26.59 -14.07
C THR A 267 -0.93 26.10 -14.94
N VAL A 268 -0.66 25.21 -15.87
CA VAL A 268 -1.66 24.56 -16.71
C VAL A 268 -1.46 23.07 -16.56
N VAL A 269 -2.42 22.41 -15.90
CA VAL A 269 -2.47 20.96 -15.77
C VAL A 269 -3.24 20.41 -16.97
N THR A 270 -2.75 19.36 -17.59
CA THR A 270 -3.40 18.70 -18.73
C THR A 270 -3.60 17.21 -18.43
N SER A 271 -4.84 16.74 -18.52
CA SER A 271 -5.19 15.32 -18.46
C SER A 271 -6.25 14.98 -19.50
N GLY A 272 -6.08 13.89 -20.24
CA GLY A 272 -7.03 13.46 -21.26
C GLY A 272 -7.28 14.47 -22.39
N GLY A 273 -6.36 15.43 -22.61
CA GLY A 273 -6.52 16.54 -23.55
C GLY A 273 -7.29 17.75 -23.00
N ILE A 274 -7.80 17.67 -21.76
CA ILE A 274 -8.45 18.79 -21.06
C ILE A 274 -7.37 19.58 -20.31
N GLN A 275 -7.44 20.91 -20.38
CA GLN A 275 -6.53 21.82 -19.67
C GLN A 275 -7.23 22.49 -18.49
N TYR A 276 -6.53 22.56 -17.37
CA TYR A 276 -6.97 23.18 -16.12
C TYR A 276 -5.96 24.28 -15.75
N PRO A 277 -6.26 25.55 -16.04
CA PRO A 277 -5.39 26.66 -15.65
C PRO A 277 -5.53 26.95 -14.15
N LEU A 278 -4.39 27.13 -13.48
CA LEU A 278 -4.24 27.34 -12.05
C LEU A 278 -3.19 28.42 -11.78
N ASN A 279 -3.47 29.27 -10.79
CA ASN A 279 -2.49 30.14 -10.18
C ASN A 279 -1.93 29.53 -8.89
N ALA A 280 -0.89 30.13 -8.31
CA ALA A 280 -0.32 29.66 -7.06
C ALA A 280 -1.37 29.64 -5.94
N GLY A 281 -1.44 28.52 -5.21
CA GLY A 281 -2.43 28.28 -4.16
C GLY A 281 -3.81 27.84 -4.67
N GLN A 282 -4.00 27.73 -5.99
CA GLN A 282 -5.20 27.11 -6.56
C GLN A 282 -5.00 25.61 -6.73
N PHE A 283 -6.12 24.90 -6.74
CA PHE A 283 -6.18 23.47 -6.95
C PHE A 283 -7.33 23.12 -7.90
N VAL A 284 -7.27 21.90 -8.43
CA VAL A 284 -8.36 21.33 -9.23
C VAL A 284 -8.49 19.86 -8.88
N GLN A 285 -9.74 19.40 -8.84
CA GLN A 285 -10.09 18.00 -8.73
C GLN A 285 -10.83 17.57 -9.99
N PHE A 286 -10.41 16.47 -10.60
CA PHE A 286 -11.04 15.96 -11.82
C PHE A 286 -10.95 14.44 -11.90
N PRO A 287 -11.95 13.77 -12.50
CA PRO A 287 -11.87 12.36 -12.80
C PRO A 287 -10.89 12.14 -13.96
N SER A 288 -10.06 11.12 -13.87
CA SER A 288 -9.17 10.72 -14.96
C SER A 288 -9.16 9.21 -15.13
N PRO A 289 -9.28 8.70 -16.38
CA PRO A 289 -9.01 7.30 -16.67
C PRO A 289 -7.49 7.05 -16.69
N ILE A 290 -7.11 5.88 -17.16
CA ILE A 290 -5.69 5.55 -17.39
C ILE A 290 -5.05 6.51 -18.41
N GLY A 291 -3.91 7.09 -18.05
CA GLY A 291 -3.27 8.10 -18.89
C GLY A 291 -2.03 8.74 -18.29
N ILE A 292 -1.65 9.87 -18.89
CA ILE A 292 -0.57 10.72 -18.42
C ILE A 292 -1.15 12.10 -18.12
N LEU A 293 -0.93 12.54 -16.89
CA LEU A 293 -1.17 13.91 -16.45
C LEU A 293 0.14 14.68 -16.61
N THR A 294 0.06 15.86 -17.21
CA THR A 294 1.22 16.75 -17.40
C THR A 294 0.92 18.15 -16.89
N SER A 295 1.97 18.90 -16.55
CA SER A 295 1.87 20.32 -16.26
C SER A 295 3.08 21.09 -16.80
N ASN A 296 2.91 22.37 -17.10
CA ASN A 296 4.01 23.26 -17.51
C ASN A 296 4.91 23.69 -16.34
N TYR A 297 4.39 23.67 -15.11
CA TYR A 297 5.13 23.92 -13.87
C TYR A 297 4.95 22.77 -12.87
N PRO A 298 5.92 22.52 -11.96
CA PRO A 298 5.79 21.46 -10.97
C PRO A 298 4.53 21.60 -10.11
N VAL A 299 3.86 20.48 -9.89
CA VAL A 299 2.64 20.34 -9.06
C VAL A 299 2.77 19.14 -8.12
N GLN A 300 1.90 19.05 -7.11
CA GLN A 300 1.66 17.82 -6.36
C GLN A 300 0.34 17.21 -6.79
N VAL A 301 0.32 15.88 -6.92
CA VAL A 301 -0.86 15.11 -7.32
C VAL A 301 -1.18 14.08 -6.24
N VAL A 302 -2.44 14.05 -5.82
CA VAL A 302 -2.99 13.03 -4.92
C VAL A 302 -4.15 12.34 -5.63
N GLN A 303 -4.11 11.02 -5.70
CA GLN A 303 -5.21 10.19 -6.17
C GLN A 303 -6.15 9.91 -5.00
N LEU A 304 -7.44 10.09 -5.23
CA LEU A 304 -8.48 9.90 -4.22
C LEU A 304 -9.10 8.51 -4.41
N GLY A 305 -8.98 7.66 -3.39
CA GLY A 305 -9.77 6.44 -3.25
C GLY A 305 -11.24 6.80 -3.18
N GLN A 306 -12.09 6.04 -3.85
CA GLN A 306 -13.53 6.28 -3.84
C GLN A 306 -14.26 5.03 -3.35
N HIS A 307 -15.39 5.25 -2.69
CA HIS A 307 -16.41 4.23 -2.53
C HIS A 307 -16.86 3.76 -3.91
N THR A 308 -16.90 2.45 -4.15
CA THR A 308 -17.39 1.92 -5.42
C THR A 308 -18.91 1.70 -5.34
N ASP A 309 -19.66 2.62 -5.96
CA ASP A 309 -21.13 2.70 -5.92
C ASP A 309 -21.87 1.40 -6.31
N ASP A 310 -21.22 0.47 -7.01
CA ASP A 310 -21.84 -0.76 -7.51
C ASP A 310 -21.54 -2.01 -6.65
N ASN A 311 -20.60 -1.96 -5.68
CA ASN A 311 -20.16 -3.13 -4.91
C ASN A 311 -19.83 -2.86 -3.42
N ASN A 312 -19.95 -1.64 -2.91
CA ASN A 312 -19.54 -1.26 -1.55
C ASN A 312 -18.08 -1.69 -1.24
N LEU A 313 -17.13 -1.51 -2.15
CA LEU A 313 -15.72 -1.77 -1.87
C LEU A 313 -15.00 -0.47 -1.50
N GLY A 314 -14.46 -0.45 -0.28
CA GLY A 314 -13.52 0.53 0.26
C GLY A 314 -14.11 1.85 0.73
N ASP A 315 -13.38 2.46 1.65
CA ASP A 315 -13.55 3.86 2.06
C ASP A 315 -12.67 4.79 1.21
N PRO A 316 -12.96 6.09 1.16
CA PRO A 316 -12.05 7.09 0.65
C PRO A 316 -10.71 7.09 1.39
N PHE A 317 -9.61 7.21 0.64
CA PHE A 317 -8.25 7.33 1.18
C PHE A 317 -7.38 8.16 0.25
N PHE A 318 -6.28 8.71 0.76
CA PHE A 318 -5.35 9.49 -0.04
C PHE A 318 -4.14 8.69 -0.49
N LEU A 319 -3.92 8.64 -1.81
CA LEU A 319 -2.69 8.12 -2.37
C LEU A 319 -1.88 9.23 -3.03
N GLN A 320 -0.74 9.58 -2.43
CA GLN A 320 0.24 10.46 -3.08
C GLN A 320 0.74 9.84 -4.40
N ILE A 321 0.76 10.61 -5.50
CA ILE A 321 1.31 10.15 -6.77
C ILE A 321 2.61 10.91 -7.05
N PRO A 322 3.79 10.28 -6.90
CA PRO A 322 5.05 10.92 -7.25
C PRO A 322 5.15 11.11 -8.77
N SER A 323 5.84 12.16 -9.21
CA SER A 323 6.10 12.38 -10.63
C SER A 323 7.06 11.34 -11.19
N THR A 324 7.02 11.14 -12.50
CA THR A 324 7.78 10.08 -13.19
C THR A 324 9.30 10.24 -13.07
N ASP A 325 9.80 11.46 -12.82
CA ASP A 325 11.21 11.75 -12.55
C ASP A 325 11.66 11.40 -11.10
N LYS A 326 10.72 11.03 -10.22
CA LYS A 326 10.98 10.55 -8.85
C LYS A 326 10.98 9.02 -8.74
N MET A 327 10.75 8.31 -9.84
CA MET A 327 10.90 6.85 -9.86
C MET A 327 12.33 6.46 -9.45
N SER A 328 12.43 5.42 -8.62
CA SER A 328 13.70 4.97 -8.04
C SER A 328 14.14 3.64 -8.65
N ASN A 329 15.44 3.36 -8.59
CA ASN A 329 16.02 2.04 -8.89
C ASN A 329 16.30 1.22 -7.62
N THR A 330 15.94 1.72 -6.45
CA THR A 330 16.18 1.04 -5.17
C THR A 330 15.19 -0.05 -4.90
N SER A 331 15.68 -1.14 -4.31
CA SER A 331 14.86 -2.20 -3.75
C SER A 331 13.80 -1.63 -2.80
N VAL A 332 12.54 -2.03 -2.99
CA VAL A 332 11.39 -1.57 -2.21
C VAL A 332 10.87 -2.74 -1.41
N PHE A 333 11.04 -2.67 -0.09
CA PHE A 333 10.61 -3.69 0.85
C PHE A 333 9.44 -3.14 1.67
N PHE A 334 8.29 -3.79 1.60
CA PHE A 334 7.05 -3.27 2.19
C PHE A 334 6.08 -4.40 2.50
N GLN A 335 5.09 -4.12 3.34
CA GLN A 335 3.98 -5.00 3.63
C GLN A 335 2.71 -4.18 3.42
N PRO A 336 1.74 -4.66 2.63
CA PRO A 336 0.43 -4.03 2.55
C PRO A 336 -0.20 -3.85 3.94
N THR A 337 -0.85 -2.71 4.18
CA THR A 337 -1.48 -2.39 5.47
C THR A 337 -2.97 -2.67 5.45
N GLY A 338 -3.59 -2.92 6.59
CA GLY A 338 -5.02 -3.21 6.68
C GLY A 338 -5.29 -4.25 7.75
N PHE A 339 -6.37 -4.05 8.49
CA PHE A 339 -6.77 -4.90 9.61
C PHE A 339 -8.10 -5.58 9.33
N ILE A 340 -8.22 -6.83 9.80
CA ILE A 340 -9.37 -7.68 9.54
C ILE A 340 -10.33 -7.53 10.72
N GLN A 341 -11.12 -6.47 10.82
CA GLN A 341 -12.28 -6.48 11.73
C GLN A 341 -13.41 -5.60 11.21
N HIS A 342 -14.36 -6.25 10.51
CA HIS A 342 -15.80 -6.09 10.73
C HIS A 342 -16.51 -7.17 9.91
N GLY A 343 -16.83 -8.30 10.57
CA GLY A 343 -17.63 -9.39 10.02
C GLY A 343 -17.00 -10.15 8.85
N ASN A 344 -16.03 -11.03 9.09
CA ASN A 344 -15.53 -12.08 8.16
C ASN A 344 -15.21 -11.69 6.69
N ASN A 345 -15.21 -10.41 6.32
CA ASN A 345 -15.00 -9.96 4.95
C ASN A 345 -13.49 -9.83 4.68
N PRO A 346 -12.93 -10.56 3.69
CA PRO A 346 -11.50 -10.55 3.42
C PRO A 346 -11.07 -9.23 2.76
N LEU A 347 -9.97 -8.65 3.24
CA LEU A 347 -9.27 -7.56 2.55
C LEU A 347 -8.55 -8.10 1.31
N VAL A 348 -8.60 -7.33 0.23
CA VAL A 348 -7.80 -7.52 -0.99
C VAL A 348 -6.59 -6.59 -0.90
N PHE A 349 -5.41 -7.17 -0.95
CA PHE A 349 -4.15 -6.42 -0.96
C PHE A 349 -3.64 -6.33 -2.40
N LEU A 350 -3.28 -5.13 -2.85
CA LEU A 350 -2.84 -4.90 -4.21
C LEU A 350 -1.49 -4.19 -4.24
N VAL A 351 -0.67 -4.63 -5.19
CA VAL A 351 0.61 -4.00 -5.49
C VAL A 351 0.59 -3.53 -6.94
N ARG A 352 0.91 -2.25 -7.12
CA ARG A 352 1.09 -1.64 -8.43
C ARG A 352 2.51 -1.18 -8.62
N ILE A 353 3.12 -1.62 -9.71
CA ILE A 353 4.46 -1.24 -10.14
C ILE A 353 4.32 -0.46 -11.44
N VAL A 354 4.83 0.77 -11.47
CA VAL A 354 4.86 1.61 -12.68
C VAL A 354 6.30 1.82 -13.10
N THR A 355 6.58 1.70 -14.39
CA THR A 355 7.91 1.91 -14.97
C THR A 355 7.80 2.47 -16.39
N ASN A 356 8.92 2.91 -16.96
CA ASN A 356 9.02 3.23 -18.37
C ASN A 356 9.27 1.96 -19.22
N VAL A 357 9.18 2.10 -20.54
CA VAL A 357 9.38 1.00 -21.51
C VAL A 357 10.67 0.20 -21.31
N ASN A 358 11.74 0.82 -20.77
CA ASN A 358 13.01 0.14 -20.55
C ASN A 358 13.01 -0.79 -19.33
N GLY A 359 12.05 -0.63 -18.41
CA GLY A 359 11.91 -1.43 -17.19
C GLY A 359 10.95 -2.61 -17.30
N ALA A 360 10.02 -2.61 -18.25
CA ALA A 360 9.14 -3.76 -18.47
C ALA A 360 9.96 -5.02 -18.79
N GLY A 361 9.72 -6.12 -18.07
CA GLY A 361 10.55 -7.33 -18.18
C GLY A 361 11.84 -7.33 -17.35
N LYS A 362 12.11 -6.27 -16.59
CA LYS A 362 13.36 -6.08 -15.83
C LYS A 362 13.13 -5.68 -14.36
N ILE A 363 11.92 -5.89 -13.87
CA ILE A 363 11.55 -5.68 -12.47
C ILE A 363 11.11 -7.02 -11.92
N ALA A 364 11.58 -7.36 -10.73
CA ALA A 364 11.18 -8.56 -10.01
C ALA A 364 10.29 -8.19 -8.82
N LEU A 365 9.27 -9.00 -8.59
CA LEU A 365 8.48 -9.03 -7.36
C LEU A 365 8.78 -10.37 -6.66
N ASP A 366 9.22 -10.31 -5.42
CA ASP A 366 9.58 -11.46 -4.57
C ASP A 366 10.59 -12.40 -5.25
N GLY A 367 11.59 -11.79 -5.91
CA GLY A 367 12.65 -12.49 -6.63
C GLY A 367 12.24 -13.03 -8.00
N LYS A 368 10.98 -12.92 -8.40
CA LYS A 368 10.48 -13.33 -9.72
C LYS A 368 10.42 -12.15 -10.68
N VAL A 369 11.20 -12.20 -11.75
CA VAL A 369 11.13 -11.20 -12.83
C VAL A 369 9.75 -11.25 -13.50
N ILE A 370 9.06 -10.10 -13.51
CA ILE A 370 7.75 -9.93 -14.13
C ILE A 370 7.96 -9.87 -15.64
N SER A 371 7.25 -10.72 -16.40
CA SER A 371 7.36 -10.73 -17.86
C SER A 371 6.90 -9.40 -18.45
N ALA A 372 7.58 -8.92 -19.49
CA ALA A 372 7.17 -7.72 -20.23
C ALA A 372 5.75 -7.83 -20.79
N LEU A 373 5.25 -9.05 -21.03
CA LEU A 373 3.87 -9.30 -21.51
C LEU A 373 2.80 -9.10 -20.43
N GLN A 374 3.18 -9.13 -19.14
CA GLN A 374 2.27 -8.89 -18.03
C GLN A 374 2.10 -7.39 -17.73
N PHE A 375 3.03 -6.57 -18.21
CA PHE A 375 2.92 -5.12 -18.11
C PHE A 375 1.90 -4.59 -19.12
N LYS A 376 0.92 -3.86 -18.62
CA LYS A 376 -0.07 -3.14 -19.43
C LYS A 376 0.48 -1.76 -19.77
N ARG A 377 0.35 -1.37 -21.04
CA ARG A 377 0.77 -0.04 -21.48
C ARG A 377 -0.18 1.02 -20.94
N VAL A 378 0.36 2.13 -20.44
CA VAL A 378 -0.42 3.28 -19.96
C VAL A 378 -0.81 4.12 -21.18
N ALA A 379 -2.03 3.92 -21.67
CA ALA A 379 -2.57 4.60 -22.85
C ALA A 379 -1.59 4.55 -24.05
N SER A 380 -1.39 5.68 -24.75
CA SER A 380 -0.44 5.81 -25.86
C SER A 380 0.99 6.17 -25.42
N SER A 381 1.29 6.14 -24.12
CA SER A 381 2.56 6.63 -23.57
C SER A 381 3.70 5.61 -23.64
N THR A 382 4.89 6.00 -23.13
CA THR A 382 6.04 5.10 -22.93
C THR A 382 6.05 4.43 -21.56
N PHE A 383 5.00 4.62 -20.75
CA PHE A 383 4.88 4.04 -19.42
C PHE A 383 4.07 2.76 -19.45
N TYR A 384 4.39 1.89 -18.51
CA TYR A 384 3.80 0.58 -18.34
C TYR A 384 3.54 0.35 -16.86
N TYR A 385 2.51 -0.41 -16.57
CA TYR A 385 2.19 -0.80 -15.21
C TYR A 385 1.91 -2.29 -15.10
N TYR A 386 2.28 -2.86 -13.97
CA TYR A 386 1.92 -4.19 -13.55
C TYR A 386 1.14 -4.05 -12.25
N GLU A 387 0.03 -4.77 -12.14
CA GLU A 387 -0.85 -4.74 -10.98
C GLU A 387 -1.28 -6.17 -10.66
N VAL A 388 -1.19 -6.53 -9.38
CA VAL A 388 -1.44 -7.89 -8.92
C VAL A 388 -2.02 -7.87 -7.51
N ILE A 389 -2.91 -8.82 -7.24
CA ILE A 389 -3.39 -9.10 -5.88
C ILE A 389 -2.31 -9.89 -5.15
N THR A 390 -1.96 -9.48 -3.95
CA THR A 390 -0.92 -10.10 -3.12
C THR A 390 -1.48 -10.57 -1.78
N THR A 391 -0.62 -11.22 -1.00
CA THR A 391 -0.90 -11.51 0.42
C THR A 391 -0.60 -10.29 1.30
N ASN A 392 -1.08 -10.28 2.54
CA ASN A 392 -0.63 -9.34 3.60
C ASN A 392 0.74 -9.75 4.19
N ASN A 393 1.63 -10.29 3.38
CA ASN A 393 3.00 -10.61 3.80
C ASN A 393 3.93 -9.51 3.35
N THR A 394 5.19 -9.64 3.74
CA THR A 394 6.23 -8.76 3.24
C THR A 394 6.56 -9.09 1.79
N HIS A 395 6.70 -8.05 0.98
CA HIS A 395 7.03 -8.10 -0.43
C HIS A 395 8.29 -7.30 -0.73
N LEU A 396 9.04 -7.75 -1.72
CA LEU A 396 10.26 -7.11 -2.20
C LEU A 396 10.19 -6.87 -3.70
N VAL A 397 10.26 -5.60 -4.11
CA VAL A 397 10.40 -5.22 -5.52
C VAL A 397 11.84 -4.79 -5.81
N THR A 398 12.46 -5.35 -6.83
CA THR A 398 13.83 -5.03 -7.26
C THR A 398 13.94 -4.79 -8.76
N ALA A 399 14.89 -3.95 -9.18
CA ALA A 399 15.31 -3.85 -10.57
C ALA A 399 16.44 -4.85 -10.89
N THR A 400 16.46 -5.39 -12.10
CA THR A 400 17.56 -6.25 -12.58
C THR A 400 18.79 -5.46 -13.04
N SER A 401 18.69 -4.13 -13.15
CA SER A 401 19.78 -3.24 -13.56
C SER A 401 19.61 -1.84 -12.93
N PRO A 402 20.72 -1.13 -12.59
CA PRO A 402 20.65 0.23 -12.04
C PRO A 402 19.99 1.27 -12.96
N SER A 403 19.88 0.98 -14.27
CA SER A 403 19.23 1.86 -15.25
C SER A 403 17.71 1.78 -15.25
N VAL A 404 17.14 0.77 -14.59
CA VAL A 404 15.69 0.56 -14.50
C VAL A 404 15.16 1.30 -13.28
N VAL A 405 14.19 2.18 -13.53
CA VAL A 405 13.51 2.94 -12.49
C VAL A 405 12.03 2.57 -12.45
N TYR A 406 11.45 2.59 -11.26
CA TYR A 406 10.05 2.28 -11.04
C TYR A 406 9.51 2.99 -9.80
N SER A 407 8.19 3.04 -9.69
CA SER A 407 7.49 3.39 -8.46
C SER A 407 6.62 2.21 -8.03
N VAL A 408 6.50 2.01 -6.72
CA VAL A 408 5.66 0.96 -6.14
C VAL A 408 4.62 1.62 -5.26
N VAL A 409 3.37 1.24 -5.46
CA VAL A 409 2.24 1.60 -4.61
C VAL A 409 1.65 0.31 -4.06
N SER A 410 1.32 0.34 -2.77
CA SER A 410 0.51 -0.68 -2.12
C SER A 410 -0.81 -0.05 -1.71
N TYR A 411 -1.92 -0.71 -2.00
CA TYR A 411 -3.23 -0.28 -1.56
C TYR A 411 -4.13 -1.49 -1.28
N THR A 412 -5.18 -1.28 -0.49
CA THR A 412 -6.08 -2.35 -0.06
C THR A 412 -7.52 -1.96 -0.20
N TYR A 413 -8.37 -2.96 -0.43
CA TYR A 413 -9.82 -2.81 -0.47
C TYR A 413 -10.50 -3.89 0.36
N GLY A 414 -11.43 -3.50 1.21
CA GLY A 414 -12.35 -4.32 1.97
C GLY A 414 -13.79 -3.85 1.75
N SER A 415 -14.74 -4.49 2.44
CA SER A 415 -16.16 -4.11 2.37
C SER A 415 -16.49 -2.77 3.02
N TYR A 416 -15.64 -2.30 3.92
CA TYR A 416 -15.81 -1.07 4.69
C TYR A 416 -14.50 -0.32 4.83
N GLU A 417 -13.45 -0.73 4.12
CA GLU A 417 -12.13 -0.19 4.39
C GLU A 417 -11.24 -0.16 3.19
N ALA A 418 -10.48 0.91 3.04
CA ALA A 418 -9.42 0.98 2.07
C ALA A 418 -8.33 1.95 2.52
N CYS A 419 -7.09 1.58 2.27
CA CYS A 419 -5.95 2.45 2.55
C CYS A 419 -4.89 2.24 1.47
N GLY A 420 -3.99 3.20 1.29
CA GLY A 420 -2.93 3.02 0.31
C GLY A 420 -1.81 4.02 0.44
N PHE A 421 -0.59 3.57 0.19
CA PHE A 421 0.60 4.40 0.29
C PHE A 421 1.58 4.08 -0.82
N VAL A 422 2.40 5.07 -1.15
CA VAL A 422 3.57 4.87 -1.99
C VAL A 422 4.64 4.18 -1.16
N CYS A 423 5.17 3.06 -1.64
CA CYS A 423 6.14 2.29 -0.87
C CYS A 423 7.54 2.92 -0.93
N ALA A 424 7.95 3.45 -2.10
CA ALA A 424 9.19 4.21 -2.23
C ALA A 424 9.22 5.07 -3.49
N PHE A 425 9.98 6.16 -3.39
CA PHE A 425 10.37 7.04 -4.48
C PHE A 425 11.63 7.80 -4.06
N SER A 426 12.20 8.62 -4.94
CA SER A 426 13.40 9.38 -4.64
C SER A 426 13.09 10.88 -4.64
N LEU A 427 13.54 11.59 -3.60
CA LEU A 427 13.33 13.03 -3.43
C LEU A 427 14.65 13.80 -3.43
N PRO A 428 14.64 15.10 -3.79
CA PRO A 428 15.81 15.94 -3.56
C PRO A 428 16.08 16.11 -2.06
N VAL A 429 17.34 16.36 -1.70
CA VAL A 429 17.73 16.71 -0.34
C VAL A 429 17.21 18.11 -0.01
N GLY A 430 16.51 18.26 1.12
CA GLY A 430 16.13 19.57 1.64
C GLY A 430 17.39 20.33 2.06
N ASN A 431 17.49 21.62 1.73
CA ASN A 431 18.65 22.50 1.97
C ASN A 431 19.47 22.21 3.27
N PRO A 432 20.80 22.48 3.29
CA PRO A 432 21.82 21.81 4.12
C PRO A 432 21.86 22.22 5.61
N GLY A 433 20.75 22.01 6.34
CA GLY A 433 20.66 22.18 7.79
C GLY A 433 20.52 20.87 8.57
N VAL A 434 20.48 19.72 7.89
CA VAL A 434 20.36 18.38 8.48
C VAL A 434 21.67 17.62 8.25
N PRO A 435 22.34 17.08 9.29
CA PRO A 435 23.56 16.31 9.12
C PRO A 435 23.32 15.10 8.21
N THR A 436 23.99 15.07 7.07
CA THR A 436 23.94 13.94 6.13
C THR A 436 25.09 12.99 6.43
N ASN A 437 24.83 11.82 7.02
CA ASN A 437 25.76 10.70 6.87
C ASN A 437 25.47 10.02 5.52
N PRO A 438 26.48 9.76 4.69
CA PRO A 438 26.28 9.15 3.37
C PRO A 438 25.76 7.71 3.52
N PRO A 439 24.86 7.25 2.62
CA PRO A 439 24.41 5.86 2.60
C PRO A 439 25.57 4.90 2.27
N PRO A 440 25.63 3.69 2.85
CA PRO A 440 26.54 2.66 2.37
C PRO A 440 26.08 2.16 0.99
N THR A 441 27.00 2.10 0.04
CA THR A 441 26.83 1.42 -1.25
C THR A 441 26.49 -0.07 -1.06
N THR A 442 25.42 -0.51 -1.73
CA THR A 442 24.88 -1.87 -1.68
C THR A 442 25.76 -2.86 -2.46
N THR A 443 26.08 -3.99 -1.82
CA THR A 443 26.75 -5.15 -2.42
C THR A 443 25.71 -6.16 -2.89
N SER A 444 25.82 -6.61 -4.14
CA SER A 444 24.93 -7.58 -4.80
C SER A 444 24.96 -8.99 -4.16
N LEU A 445 23.79 -9.63 -4.04
CA LEU A 445 23.63 -11.03 -3.63
C LEU A 445 24.05 -12.04 -4.73
N PRO A 446 24.58 -13.24 -4.39
CA PRO A 446 24.82 -14.33 -5.34
C PRO A 446 23.64 -15.30 -5.46
N THR A 447 23.37 -15.78 -6.67
CA THR A 447 22.39 -16.81 -7.05
C THR A 447 23.00 -18.21 -7.13
N SER A 448 22.31 -19.23 -6.60
CA SER A 448 22.50 -20.65 -6.95
C SER A 448 21.14 -21.40 -6.97
N PRO A 449 20.89 -22.33 -7.91
CA PRO A 449 19.60 -23.03 -8.03
C PRO A 449 19.50 -24.32 -7.17
N PRO A 450 18.30 -24.76 -6.75
CA PRO A 450 18.13 -26.01 -6.01
C PRO A 450 18.00 -27.25 -6.92
N THR A 451 18.68 -28.33 -6.56
CA THR A 451 18.60 -29.66 -7.17
C THR A 451 17.55 -30.54 -6.46
N GLY A 452 16.43 -30.87 -7.11
CA GLY A 452 15.40 -31.81 -6.63
C GLY A 452 14.22 -31.95 -7.61
N LYS A 453 13.54 -33.11 -7.64
CA LYS A 453 12.37 -33.37 -8.53
C LYS A 453 11.16 -32.47 -8.22
N CYS A 454 11.02 -32.09 -6.96
CA CYS A 454 10.02 -31.14 -6.49
C CYS A 454 10.71 -30.01 -5.73
N PRO A 455 10.16 -28.79 -5.73
CA PRO A 455 10.64 -27.71 -4.88
C PRO A 455 10.59 -28.12 -3.39
N ASN A 456 11.46 -27.52 -2.58
CA ASN A 456 11.47 -27.75 -1.13
C ASN A 456 10.06 -27.50 -0.54
N GLY A 457 9.56 -28.44 0.25
CA GLY A 457 8.22 -28.40 0.85
C GLY A 457 7.14 -29.15 0.07
N TRP A 458 7.39 -29.51 -1.20
CA TRP A 458 6.42 -30.24 -2.03
C TRP A 458 6.63 -31.75 -2.00
N ALA A 459 5.53 -32.50 -1.91
CA ALA A 459 5.54 -33.96 -1.91
C ALA A 459 5.44 -34.50 -3.35
N TYR A 460 6.43 -35.27 -3.79
CA TYR A 460 6.44 -35.93 -5.10
C TYR A 460 5.52 -37.16 -5.10
N PHE A 461 4.62 -37.26 -6.08
CA PHE A 461 3.85 -38.47 -6.35
C PHE A 461 4.28 -39.10 -7.68
N GLY A 462 4.93 -40.26 -7.60
CA GLY A 462 5.54 -40.92 -8.76
C GLY A 462 4.56 -41.33 -9.85
N THR A 463 3.31 -41.67 -9.48
CA THR A 463 2.29 -42.14 -10.42
C THR A 463 1.81 -41.03 -11.38
N THR A 464 1.76 -39.79 -10.93
CA THR A 464 1.32 -38.63 -11.73
C THR A 464 2.48 -37.77 -12.20
N ASN A 465 3.72 -38.14 -11.84
CA ASN A 465 4.93 -37.34 -12.04
C ASN A 465 4.73 -35.85 -11.65
N SER A 466 4.00 -35.62 -10.56
CA SER A 466 3.59 -34.30 -10.11
C SER A 466 3.95 -34.10 -8.63
N CYS A 467 4.07 -32.84 -8.23
CA CYS A 467 4.35 -32.44 -6.87
C CYS A 467 3.10 -31.81 -6.25
N TYR A 468 2.83 -32.09 -4.98
CA TYR A 468 1.64 -31.60 -4.27
C TYR A 468 2.07 -30.92 -2.97
N GLN A 469 1.36 -29.86 -2.60
CA GLN A 469 1.56 -29.20 -1.30
C GLN A 469 0.22 -28.78 -0.71
N ILE A 470 0.06 -29.08 0.58
CA ILE A 470 -1.08 -28.63 1.40
C ILE A 470 -0.71 -27.29 2.02
N PHE A 471 -1.53 -26.28 1.74
CA PHE A 471 -1.43 -24.98 2.38
C PHE A 471 -2.48 -24.89 3.47
N ARG A 472 -2.04 -24.53 4.68
CA ARG A 472 -2.89 -24.40 5.87
C ARG A 472 -3.30 -22.93 6.04
N GLN A 473 -4.25 -22.48 5.22
CA GLN A 473 -4.76 -21.11 5.19
C GLN A 473 -6.28 -21.12 5.02
N GLN A 474 -6.97 -20.24 5.75
CA GLN A 474 -8.41 -20.08 5.68
C GLN A 474 -8.78 -19.07 4.59
N VAL A 475 -9.18 -19.58 3.42
CA VAL A 475 -9.46 -18.79 2.21
C VAL A 475 -10.64 -19.40 1.44
N ILE A 476 -11.29 -18.61 0.59
CA ILE A 476 -12.34 -19.09 -0.34
C ILE A 476 -11.74 -19.82 -1.55
N TRP A 477 -12.55 -20.58 -2.29
CA TRP A 477 -12.07 -21.44 -3.38
C TRP A 477 -11.30 -20.66 -4.47
N TYR A 478 -11.81 -19.50 -4.88
CA TYR A 478 -11.16 -18.65 -5.88
C TYR A 478 -9.77 -18.19 -5.45
N VAL A 479 -9.61 -17.81 -4.18
CA VAL A 479 -8.32 -17.38 -3.61
C VAL A 479 -7.36 -18.56 -3.52
N ALA A 480 -7.86 -19.76 -3.21
CA ALA A 480 -7.06 -20.97 -3.18
C ALA A 480 -6.55 -21.37 -4.58
N ASP A 481 -7.37 -21.25 -5.63
CA ASP A 481 -6.98 -21.50 -7.03
C ASP A 481 -5.97 -20.48 -7.55
N GLU A 482 -6.21 -19.19 -7.30
CA GLU A 482 -5.28 -18.10 -7.64
C GLU A 482 -3.95 -18.22 -6.87
N TYR A 483 -3.98 -18.65 -5.61
CA TYR A 483 -2.76 -18.95 -4.87
C TYR A 483 -1.96 -20.05 -5.57
N CYS A 484 -2.60 -21.16 -5.94
CA CYS A 484 -1.90 -22.24 -6.66
C CYS A 484 -1.31 -21.72 -7.99
N LEU A 485 -2.07 -20.92 -8.73
CA LEU A 485 -1.64 -20.29 -9.99
C LEU A 485 -0.42 -19.39 -9.81
N SER A 486 -0.30 -18.71 -8.67
CA SER A 486 0.81 -17.79 -8.37
C SER A 486 2.16 -18.49 -8.17
N LEU A 487 2.16 -19.78 -7.81
CA LEU A 487 3.37 -20.58 -7.57
C LEU A 487 4.10 -20.81 -8.91
N ASN A 488 5.43 -20.77 -8.90
CA ASN A 488 6.32 -20.54 -10.05
C ASN A 488 6.26 -21.55 -11.24
N ASN A 489 5.26 -22.44 -11.27
CA ASN A 489 4.96 -23.39 -12.34
C ASN A 489 3.48 -23.36 -12.81
N GLY A 490 2.70 -22.32 -12.45
CA GLY A 490 1.42 -21.98 -13.08
C GLY A 490 0.41 -23.12 -13.11
N ARG A 491 0.06 -23.68 -11.95
CA ARG A 491 -0.94 -24.74 -11.88
C ARG A 491 -2.00 -24.43 -10.85
N HIS A 492 -3.17 -24.98 -11.07
CA HIS A 492 -4.35 -24.70 -10.28
C HIS A 492 -4.38 -25.53 -8.99
N LEU A 493 -5.46 -25.36 -8.21
CA LEU A 493 -5.85 -26.36 -7.23
C LEU A 493 -5.83 -27.77 -7.85
N THR A 494 -5.53 -28.77 -7.03
CA THR A 494 -5.29 -30.11 -7.54
C THR A 494 -6.48 -30.66 -8.33
N SER A 495 -6.18 -31.14 -9.53
CA SER A 495 -6.98 -32.16 -10.21
C SER A 495 -6.68 -33.54 -9.65
N ILE A 496 -7.67 -34.44 -9.71
CA ILE A 496 -7.55 -35.82 -9.23
C ILE A 496 -8.09 -36.78 -10.30
N HIS A 497 -7.23 -37.66 -10.80
CA HIS A 497 -7.51 -38.58 -11.92
C HIS A 497 -7.47 -40.06 -11.54
N SER A 498 -7.23 -40.39 -10.28
CA SER A 498 -7.22 -41.77 -9.81
C SER A 498 -7.46 -41.89 -8.31
N GLN A 499 -7.90 -43.06 -7.86
CA GLN A 499 -8.01 -43.36 -6.43
C GLN A 499 -6.66 -43.21 -5.72
N ALA A 500 -5.57 -43.65 -6.34
CA ALA A 500 -4.24 -43.56 -5.74
C ALA A 500 -3.77 -42.10 -5.54
N GLU A 501 -4.10 -41.19 -6.47
CA GLU A 501 -3.85 -39.75 -6.31
C GLU A 501 -4.72 -39.13 -5.22
N ASN A 502 -6.01 -39.51 -5.16
CA ASN A 502 -6.92 -39.08 -4.10
C ASN A 502 -6.38 -39.47 -2.72
N ASP A 503 -6.00 -40.73 -2.54
CA ASP A 503 -5.48 -41.26 -1.27
C ASP A 503 -4.15 -40.60 -0.88
N PHE A 504 -3.30 -40.30 -1.86
CA PHE A 504 -2.06 -39.56 -1.63
C PHE A 504 -2.34 -38.17 -1.04
N ILE A 505 -3.29 -37.42 -1.61
CA ILE A 505 -3.65 -36.08 -1.13
C ILE A 505 -4.27 -36.15 0.28
N VAL A 506 -5.12 -37.12 0.55
CA VAL A 506 -5.70 -37.33 1.90
C VAL A 506 -4.59 -37.56 2.93
N ASN A 507 -3.64 -38.44 2.62
CA ASN A 507 -2.53 -38.74 3.53
C ASN A 507 -1.64 -37.51 3.75
N LEU A 508 -1.37 -36.73 2.70
CA LEU A 508 -0.61 -35.50 2.79
C LEU A 508 -1.33 -34.46 3.67
N ALA A 509 -2.65 -34.29 3.50
CA ALA A 509 -3.45 -33.39 4.33
C ALA A 509 -3.39 -33.80 5.81
N ARG A 510 -3.55 -35.08 6.11
CA ARG A 510 -3.54 -35.60 7.49
C ARG A 510 -2.18 -35.49 8.19
N GLN A 511 -1.08 -35.33 7.45
CA GLN A 511 0.23 -35.07 8.04
C GLN A 511 0.42 -33.61 8.46
N VAL A 512 -0.27 -32.68 7.79
CA VAL A 512 -0.10 -31.23 7.97
C VAL A 512 -1.19 -30.62 8.85
N LEU A 513 -2.41 -31.17 8.82
CA LEU A 513 -3.57 -30.62 9.50
C LEU A 513 -3.76 -31.19 10.91
N THR A 514 -4.29 -30.35 11.79
CA THR A 514 -4.53 -30.60 13.21
C THR A 514 -6.03 -30.62 13.51
N ILE A 515 -6.41 -30.94 14.76
CA ILE A 515 -7.82 -31.03 15.16
C ILE A 515 -8.56 -29.67 15.09
N THR A 516 -7.84 -28.54 15.10
CA THR A 516 -8.44 -27.20 14.97
C THR A 516 -8.74 -26.83 13.52
N ASP A 517 -8.17 -27.53 12.54
CA ASP A 517 -8.37 -27.23 11.11
C ASP A 517 -9.67 -27.81 10.59
N SER A 518 -10.23 -27.21 9.54
CA SER A 518 -11.40 -27.73 8.84
C SER A 518 -11.23 -29.20 8.47
N GLN A 519 -12.34 -29.95 8.49
CA GLN A 519 -12.36 -31.34 8.05
C GLN A 519 -12.27 -31.49 6.52
N TYR A 520 -12.22 -30.36 5.81
CA TYR A 520 -12.23 -30.24 4.36
C TYR A 520 -11.00 -29.50 3.85
N THR A 521 -10.57 -29.84 2.64
CA THR A 521 -9.50 -29.16 1.91
C THR A 521 -9.99 -28.82 0.50
N TRP A 522 -9.75 -27.59 0.03
CA TRP A 522 -10.12 -27.22 -1.34
C TRP A 522 -9.33 -28.00 -2.39
N ILE A 523 -10.04 -28.43 -3.44
CA ILE A 523 -9.50 -29.07 -4.65
C ILE A 523 -10.01 -28.33 -5.89
N GLY A 524 -9.44 -28.57 -7.07
CA GLY A 524 -9.72 -27.76 -8.26
C GLY A 524 -11.07 -28.03 -8.93
N LEU A 525 -11.94 -28.81 -8.29
CA LEU A 525 -13.23 -29.22 -8.86
C LEU A 525 -14.23 -28.08 -8.76
N ASN A 526 -14.91 -27.75 -9.87
CA ASN A 526 -15.94 -26.71 -9.89
C ASN A 526 -16.93 -26.91 -11.06
N ASP A 527 -18.14 -26.35 -10.96
CA ASP A 527 -19.12 -26.25 -12.04
C ASP A 527 -19.58 -24.79 -12.30
N ILE A 528 -18.77 -23.82 -11.85
CA ILE A 528 -19.04 -22.36 -11.88
C ILE A 528 -19.54 -21.88 -13.25
N ALA A 529 -18.97 -22.39 -14.34
CA ALA A 529 -19.31 -21.96 -15.68
C ALA A 529 -20.68 -22.47 -16.15
N ASN A 530 -21.06 -23.69 -15.73
CA ASN A 530 -22.29 -24.37 -16.15
C ASN A 530 -22.74 -25.28 -15.00
N ALA A 531 -23.82 -24.91 -14.32
CA ALA A 531 -24.37 -25.69 -13.21
C ALA A 531 -24.55 -27.17 -13.59
N ASN A 532 -24.14 -28.07 -12.70
CA ASN A 532 -24.11 -29.53 -12.87
C ASN A 532 -23.12 -30.06 -13.93
N GLN A 533 -22.18 -29.24 -14.41
CA GLN A 533 -21.10 -29.67 -15.32
C GLN A 533 -19.73 -29.46 -14.68
N PHE A 534 -19.38 -30.33 -13.73
CA PHE A 534 -18.11 -30.28 -13.01
C PHE A 534 -16.89 -30.46 -13.93
N LYS A 535 -15.87 -29.64 -13.69
CA LYS A 535 -14.59 -29.59 -14.40
C LYS A 535 -13.47 -29.26 -13.40
N TRP A 536 -12.24 -29.60 -13.77
CA TRP A 536 -11.05 -29.17 -13.04
C TRP A 536 -10.61 -27.76 -13.48
N SER A 537 -10.15 -26.95 -12.54
CA SER A 537 -9.66 -25.59 -12.80
C SER A 537 -8.43 -25.57 -13.72
N ASP A 538 -7.58 -26.60 -13.67
CA ASP A 538 -6.46 -26.80 -14.60
C ASP A 538 -6.84 -27.29 -16.00
N ARG A 539 -8.14 -27.43 -16.29
CA ARG A 539 -8.68 -27.88 -17.58
C ARG A 539 -8.28 -29.31 -17.96
N THR A 540 -7.76 -30.09 -17.01
CA THR A 540 -7.57 -31.53 -17.23
C THR A 540 -8.93 -32.26 -17.34
N PRO A 541 -8.98 -33.44 -17.97
CA PRO A 541 -10.23 -34.19 -18.14
C PRO A 541 -10.90 -34.51 -16.80
N TYR A 542 -12.23 -34.38 -16.75
CA TYR A 542 -13.04 -34.87 -15.62
C TYR A 542 -13.33 -36.36 -15.80
N ASP A 543 -12.33 -37.20 -15.54
CA ASP A 543 -12.28 -38.64 -15.83
C ASP A 543 -12.32 -39.55 -14.60
N PHE A 544 -12.26 -38.99 -13.41
CA PHE A 544 -12.37 -39.68 -12.14
C PHE A 544 -13.33 -38.94 -11.20
N GLN A 545 -14.11 -39.70 -10.44
CA GLN A 545 -15.12 -39.15 -9.52
C GLN A 545 -15.08 -39.91 -8.19
N ASN A 546 -15.13 -39.18 -7.08
CA ASN A 546 -15.12 -39.78 -5.75
C ASN A 546 -16.07 -39.06 -4.76
N TRP A 547 -17.29 -38.75 -5.21
CA TRP A 547 -18.31 -38.07 -4.42
C TRP A 547 -18.73 -38.84 -3.15
N GLY A 548 -19.09 -38.09 -2.12
CA GLY A 548 -19.74 -38.59 -0.92
C GLY A 548 -21.15 -39.12 -1.21
N VAL A 549 -21.70 -39.90 -0.28
CA VAL A 549 -23.08 -40.39 -0.41
C VAL A 549 -24.03 -39.20 -0.40
N GLY A 550 -24.78 -38.99 -1.48
CA GLY A 550 -25.71 -37.88 -1.63
C GLY A 550 -25.13 -36.62 -2.28
N GLU A 551 -23.84 -36.62 -2.65
CA GLU A 551 -23.17 -35.51 -3.32
C GLU A 551 -22.98 -35.82 -4.83
N PRO A 552 -22.94 -34.80 -5.71
CA PRO A 552 -23.21 -33.39 -5.43
C PRO A 552 -24.71 -33.10 -5.22
N ILE A 553 -25.06 -32.11 -4.40
CA ILE A 553 -26.46 -31.78 -4.10
C ILE A 553 -27.06 -30.92 -5.23
N GLN A 554 -28.09 -31.45 -5.90
CA GLN A 554 -28.78 -30.74 -6.99
C GLN A 554 -29.64 -29.54 -6.55
N GLN A 555 -29.92 -29.39 -5.26
CA GLN A 555 -30.86 -28.38 -4.76
C GLN A 555 -30.12 -27.09 -4.40
N GLN A 556 -30.38 -26.06 -5.23
CA GLN A 556 -30.11 -24.61 -5.07
C GLN A 556 -29.06 -23.99 -6.00
N GLY A 557 -28.24 -24.76 -6.73
CA GLY A 557 -27.35 -24.20 -7.78
C GLY A 557 -26.36 -23.14 -7.27
N MET A 558 -26.07 -23.12 -5.97
CA MET A 558 -25.14 -22.18 -5.33
C MET A 558 -23.81 -22.84 -4.93
N GLU A 559 -23.79 -24.16 -4.73
CA GLU A 559 -22.61 -24.92 -4.29
C GLU A 559 -21.76 -25.34 -5.49
N ASN A 560 -20.92 -24.43 -5.98
CA ASN A 560 -20.24 -24.63 -7.26
C ASN A 560 -18.78 -25.10 -7.17
N CYS A 561 -18.27 -25.38 -5.96
CA CYS A 561 -16.85 -25.64 -5.71
C CYS A 561 -16.61 -26.87 -4.83
N GLY A 562 -15.66 -27.72 -5.21
CA GLY A 562 -15.40 -29.00 -4.57
C GLY A 562 -14.35 -28.96 -3.45
N VAL A 563 -14.64 -29.69 -2.38
CA VAL A 563 -13.70 -30.02 -1.30
C VAL A 563 -13.46 -31.51 -1.19
N LEU A 564 -12.27 -31.87 -0.71
CA LEU A 564 -11.91 -33.20 -0.26
C LEU A 564 -12.08 -33.32 1.26
N ALA A 565 -12.83 -34.31 1.74
CA ALA A 565 -12.92 -34.64 3.16
C ALA A 565 -11.63 -35.32 3.63
N VAL A 566 -10.91 -34.68 4.56
CA VAL A 566 -9.61 -35.13 5.08
C VAL A 566 -9.69 -35.60 6.54
N ALA A 567 -10.78 -35.26 7.22
CA ALA A 567 -11.15 -35.75 8.55
C ALA A 567 -12.68 -35.92 8.64
N LYS A 568 -13.15 -36.64 9.66
CA LYS A 568 -14.59 -36.80 9.94
C LYS A 568 -14.88 -36.27 11.35
N LYS A 569 -15.41 -35.05 11.46
CA LYS A 569 -15.74 -34.42 12.76
C LYS A 569 -17.21 -34.55 13.15
N CYS A 570 -18.10 -34.88 12.22
CA CYS A 570 -19.51 -35.13 12.49
C CYS A 570 -20.05 -36.30 11.65
N SER A 571 -21.16 -36.91 12.08
CA SER A 571 -21.78 -38.04 11.40
C SER A 571 -22.36 -37.72 10.02
N SER A 572 -22.70 -36.45 9.79
CA SER A 572 -23.20 -35.95 8.50
C SER A 572 -22.11 -35.56 7.51
N ALA A 573 -20.83 -35.62 7.90
CA ALA A 573 -19.72 -35.38 6.99
C ALA A 573 -19.52 -36.57 6.04
N PRO A 574 -19.13 -36.33 4.78
CA PRO A 574 -18.66 -37.40 3.89
C PRO A 574 -17.54 -38.23 4.55
N GLU A 575 -17.44 -39.51 4.17
CA GLU A 575 -16.32 -40.34 4.61
C GLU A 575 -14.97 -39.73 4.18
N ILE A 576 -13.92 -39.99 4.95
CA ILE A 576 -12.57 -39.50 4.64
C ILE A 576 -12.18 -39.97 3.23
N GLY A 577 -11.69 -39.04 2.43
CA GLY A 577 -11.33 -39.22 1.03
C GLY A 577 -12.44 -38.94 0.04
N LYS A 578 -13.69 -38.71 0.47
CA LYS A 578 -14.81 -38.37 -0.41
C LYS A 578 -14.88 -36.87 -0.70
N TRP A 579 -15.45 -36.55 -1.87
CA TRP A 579 -15.66 -35.17 -2.30
C TRP A 579 -17.05 -34.68 -1.93
N LYS A 580 -17.16 -33.38 -1.73
CA LYS A 580 -18.41 -32.66 -1.52
C LYS A 580 -18.34 -31.32 -2.25
N ASP A 581 -19.44 -30.86 -2.82
CA ASP A 581 -19.60 -29.49 -3.30
C ASP A 581 -20.07 -28.57 -2.17
N VAL A 582 -19.59 -27.34 -2.19
CA VAL A 582 -19.91 -26.29 -1.23
C VAL A 582 -19.96 -24.94 -1.95
N LEU A 583 -20.52 -23.92 -1.29
CA LEU A 583 -20.44 -22.55 -1.77
C LEU A 583 -18.97 -22.15 -1.98
N CYS A 584 -18.61 -21.62 -3.15
CA CYS A 584 -17.23 -21.20 -3.43
C CYS A 584 -16.70 -20.15 -2.44
N GLY A 585 -17.60 -19.34 -1.87
CA GLY A 585 -17.32 -18.36 -0.83
C GLY A 585 -17.25 -18.92 0.60
N THR A 586 -17.22 -20.25 0.78
CA THR A 586 -17.15 -20.89 2.09
C THR A 586 -15.85 -20.53 2.80
N GLY A 587 -15.93 -19.57 3.71
CA GLY A 587 -14.76 -18.99 4.36
C GLY A 587 -14.21 -19.77 5.54
N ASN A 588 -14.75 -20.93 5.92
CA ASN A 588 -14.28 -21.73 7.07
C ASN A 588 -13.43 -22.95 6.68
N ILE A 589 -13.04 -23.06 5.41
CA ILE A 589 -12.12 -24.10 4.94
C ILE A 589 -10.70 -23.59 5.12
N THR A 590 -9.94 -24.28 5.99
CA THR A 590 -8.64 -23.83 6.50
C THR A 590 -7.45 -24.44 5.74
N SER A 591 -7.70 -25.12 4.63
CA SER A 591 -6.64 -25.67 3.80
C SER A 591 -7.04 -25.89 2.36
N PHE A 592 -6.03 -25.91 1.49
CA PHE A 592 -6.16 -26.21 0.08
C PHE A 592 -4.92 -26.93 -0.44
N VAL A 593 -5.05 -27.62 -1.58
CA VAL A 593 -3.95 -28.39 -2.17
C VAL A 593 -3.64 -27.93 -3.60
N CYS A 594 -2.38 -27.59 -3.84
CA CYS A 594 -1.88 -27.27 -5.16
C CYS A 594 -1.15 -28.49 -5.76
N LYS A 595 -1.17 -28.61 -7.08
CA LYS A 595 -0.47 -29.65 -7.86
C LYS A 595 0.39 -28.99 -8.92
N ILE A 596 1.69 -29.32 -9.05
CA ILE A 596 2.63 -28.80 -10.07
C ILE A 596 3.37 -29.95 -10.78
N PRO A 597 4.02 -29.75 -11.94
CA PRO A 597 4.80 -30.81 -12.59
C PRO A 597 6.04 -31.09 -11.76
N SER A 598 6.53 -32.34 -11.77
CA SER A 598 7.93 -32.58 -11.43
C SER A 598 8.85 -31.84 -12.40
N ALA A 599 9.98 -31.33 -11.90
CA ALA A 599 11.05 -30.70 -12.68
C ALA A 599 11.77 -31.68 -13.60
#